data_AF-A0AB32TVF3-F1
#
_entry.id   AF-A0AB32TVF3-F1
#
_cell.length_a   1.000
_cell.length_b   1.000
_cell.length_c   1.000
_cell.angle_alpha   90.00
_cell.angle_beta   90.00
_cell.angle_gamma   90.00
#
_symmetry.space_group_name_H-M   'P 1'
#
loop_
_entity.id
_entity.type
_entity.pdbx_description
1 polymer ?
#
loop_
_entity_poly.entity_id
_entity_poly.type
_entity_poly.pdbx_seq_one_letter_code
_entity_poly.pdbx_strand_id
1 'polypeptide(L)'
;MLHPDGDHMTLINIYNAYLQHNEDEAWCRTNFLSSSALRLAVVIRAELLEVMQRIELPVSPPAFGCQDNSTNIKRALISGFFLKVAHDVDGSGNYLLLTHRHVSQLHPFSSYRCRRPQLSPPSWVLYHDFTVSHDNCICIVSEIHPQM
;
A
#
# COMPACT_ATOMS: atom_id res chain seq x y z
N MET A 1 5.60 -12.20 3.60
CA MET A 1 5.78 -10.74 3.44
C MET A 1 4.49 -10.04 3.02
N LEU A 2 3.66 -10.68 2.16
CA LEU A 2 2.30 -10.19 1.86
C LEU A 2 1.50 -9.93 3.15
N HIS A 3 0.88 -8.76 3.23
CA HIS A 3 0.06 -8.34 4.36
C HIS A 3 -1.43 -8.51 4.03
N PRO A 4 -2.28 -9.03 4.95
CA PRO A 4 -3.71 -9.22 4.71
C PRO A 4 -4.43 -7.95 4.23
N ASP A 5 -4.12 -6.80 4.85
CA ASP A 5 -4.69 -5.48 4.52
C ASP A 5 -4.25 -4.87 3.17
N GLY A 6 -3.51 -5.60 2.35
CA GLY A 6 -3.23 -5.24 0.97
C GLY A 6 -1.78 -4.80 0.70
N ASP A 7 -1.61 -4.17 -0.45
CA ASP A 7 -0.32 -3.90 -1.06
C ASP A 7 0.45 -2.79 -0.34
N HIS A 8 -0.23 -1.73 0.14
CA HIS A 8 0.45 -0.67 0.91
C HIS A 8 1.13 -1.22 2.16
N MET A 9 0.42 -2.07 2.91
CA MET A 9 1.00 -2.72 4.10
C MET A 9 2.06 -3.76 3.73
N THR A 10 1.92 -4.40 2.57
CA THR A 10 2.97 -5.29 2.03
C THR A 10 4.25 -4.52 1.71
N LEU A 11 4.15 -3.32 1.12
CA LEU A 11 5.30 -2.44 0.87
C LEU A 11 5.96 -1.98 2.18
N ILE A 12 5.17 -1.68 3.21
CA ILE A 12 5.69 -1.36 4.55
C ILE A 12 6.41 -2.57 5.16
N ASN A 13 5.89 -3.79 5.00
CA ASN A 13 6.57 -5.00 5.44
C ASN A 13 7.90 -5.22 4.70
N ILE A 14 7.95 -4.96 3.39
CA ILE A 14 9.19 -5.01 2.60
C ILE A 14 10.20 -4.01 3.14
N TYR A 15 9.78 -2.76 3.37
CA TYR A 15 10.62 -1.72 3.94
C TYR A 15 11.15 -2.09 5.33
N ASN A 16 10.30 -2.60 6.22
CA ASN A 16 10.72 -3.03 7.55
C ASN A 16 11.70 -4.21 7.48
N ALA A 17 11.47 -5.18 6.60
CA ALA A 17 12.39 -6.29 6.39
C ALA A 17 13.75 -5.82 5.84
N TYR A 18 13.77 -4.82 4.95
CA TYR A 18 15.00 -4.19 4.46
C TYR A 18 15.84 -3.59 5.59
N LEU A 19 15.19 -2.85 6.51
CA LEU A 19 15.87 -2.30 7.69
C LEU A 19 16.41 -3.40 8.61
N GLN A 20 15.65 -4.48 8.82
CA GLN A 20 16.08 -5.63 9.63
C GLN A 20 17.28 -6.36 9.03
N HIS A 21 17.48 -6.27 7.72
CA HIS A 21 18.65 -6.80 7.02
C HIS A 21 19.75 -5.73 6.83
N ASN A 22 19.77 -4.69 7.69
CA ASN A 22 20.78 -3.63 7.69
C ASN A 22 20.96 -2.94 6.34
N GLU A 23 19.86 -2.70 5.64
CA GLU A 23 19.88 -2.01 4.34
C GLU A 23 20.70 -2.74 3.26
N ASP A 24 20.90 -4.06 3.40
CA ASP A 24 21.75 -4.89 2.55
C ASP A 24 21.25 -4.99 1.10
N GLU A 25 22.11 -4.60 0.16
CA GLU A 25 21.85 -4.69 -1.27
C GLU A 25 21.85 -6.14 -1.78
N ALA A 26 22.64 -7.05 -1.17
CA ALA A 26 22.62 -8.45 -1.53
C ALA A 26 21.28 -9.11 -1.16
N TRP A 27 20.73 -8.78 0.01
CA TRP A 27 19.36 -9.15 0.37
C TRP A 27 18.32 -8.61 -0.62
N CYS A 28 18.44 -7.33 -1.04
CA CYS A 28 17.55 -6.76 -2.05
C CYS A 28 17.61 -7.54 -3.37
N ARG A 29 18.82 -7.85 -3.87
CA ARG A 29 19.00 -8.65 -5.09
C ARG A 29 18.40 -10.04 -4.96
N THR A 30 18.60 -10.69 -3.81
CA THR A 30 18.06 -12.03 -3.52
C THR A 30 16.52 -12.04 -3.53
N ASN A 31 15.90 -10.95 -3.09
CA ASN A 31 14.44 -10.81 -3.03
C ASN A 31 13.83 -10.06 -4.23
N PHE A 32 14.61 -9.79 -5.28
CA PHE A 32 14.18 -9.05 -6.48
C PHE A 32 13.61 -7.66 -6.18
N LEU A 33 14.21 -6.96 -5.21
CA LEU A 33 13.82 -5.62 -4.79
C LEU A 33 14.80 -4.56 -5.30
N SER A 34 14.28 -3.36 -5.55
CA SER A 34 15.12 -2.20 -5.88
C SER A 34 15.74 -1.62 -4.61
N SER A 35 17.05 -1.84 -4.41
CA SER A 35 17.80 -1.23 -3.31
C SER A 35 17.80 0.29 -3.38
N SER A 36 17.81 0.88 -4.58
CA SER A 36 17.74 2.33 -4.78
C SER A 36 16.40 2.92 -4.33
N ALA A 37 15.28 2.24 -4.63
CA ALA A 37 13.96 2.69 -4.18
C ALA A 37 13.81 2.59 -2.65
N LEU A 38 14.32 1.51 -2.05
CA LEU A 38 14.29 1.33 -0.59
C LEU A 38 15.17 2.35 0.12
N ARG A 39 16.37 2.63 -0.39
CA ARG A 39 17.26 3.69 0.12
C ARG A 39 16.60 5.07 0.03
N LEU A 40 15.92 5.37 -1.07
CA LEU A 40 15.15 6.61 -1.21
C LEU A 40 14.03 6.69 -0.16
N ALA A 41 13.33 5.59 0.12
CA ALA A 41 12.31 5.56 1.15
C ALA A 41 12.89 5.84 2.56
N VAL A 42 14.09 5.35 2.87
CA VAL A 42 14.81 5.66 4.13
C VAL A 42 15.08 7.16 4.23
N VAL A 43 15.60 7.76 3.16
CA VAL A 43 15.89 9.21 3.09
C VAL A 43 14.62 10.03 3.30
N ILE A 44 13.56 9.77 2.53
CA ILE A 44 12.28 10.48 2.64
C ILE A 44 11.71 10.37 4.06
N ARG A 45 11.79 9.18 4.68
CA ARG A 45 11.32 9.00 6.05
C ARG A 45 12.12 9.83 7.06
N ALA A 46 13.43 9.94 6.89
CA ALA A 46 14.29 10.76 7.75
C ALA A 46 13.97 12.25 7.60
N GLU A 47 13.78 12.73 6.36
CA GLU A 47 13.40 14.12 6.08
C GLU A 47 12.02 14.46 6.68
N LEU A 48 11.03 13.58 6.52
CA LEU A 48 9.71 13.77 7.14
C LEU A 48 9.80 13.82 8.67
N LEU A 49 10.65 12.98 9.28
CA LEU A 49 10.86 12.99 10.72
C LEU A 49 11.50 14.30 11.19
N GLU A 50 12.50 14.82 10.47
CA GLU A 50 13.13 16.11 10.78
C GLU A 50 12.10 17.25 10.71
N VAL A 51 11.25 17.25 9.68
CA VAL A 51 10.17 18.24 9.55
C VAL A 51 9.23 18.15 10.76
N MET A 52 8.77 16.95 11.13
CA MET A 52 7.89 16.74 12.29
C MET A 52 8.51 17.26 13.59
N GLN A 53 9.80 16.97 13.81
CA GLN A 53 10.54 17.45 14.99
C GLN A 53 10.66 18.97 15.02
N ARG A 54 10.96 19.59 13.87
CA ARG A 54 11.09 21.05 13.74
C ARG A 54 9.80 21.80 14.05
N ILE A 55 8.64 21.22 13.71
CA ILE A 55 7.33 21.81 14.02
C ILE A 55 6.72 21.26 15.32
N GLU A 56 7.53 20.61 16.15
CA GLU A 56 7.16 20.09 17.47
C GLU A 56 5.96 19.12 17.44
N LEU A 57 5.76 18.41 16.33
CA LEU A 57 4.77 17.34 16.26
C LEU A 57 5.24 16.14 17.10
N PRO A 58 4.37 15.56 17.95
CA PRO A 58 4.69 14.35 18.70
C PRO A 58 5.09 13.21 17.76
N VAL A 59 6.26 12.61 18.00
CA VAL A 59 6.76 11.46 17.25
C VAL A 59 6.55 10.20 18.09
N SER A 60 5.73 9.28 17.61
CA SER A 60 5.60 7.96 18.22
C SER A 60 6.72 7.01 17.75
N PRO A 61 7.08 6.00 18.57
CA PRO A 61 7.88 4.89 18.10
C PRO A 61 7.20 4.15 16.94
N PRO A 62 7.96 3.51 16.04
CA PRO A 62 7.38 2.69 14.97
C PRO A 62 6.52 1.55 15.54
N ALA A 63 5.29 1.41 15.04
CA ALA A 63 4.33 0.39 15.47
C ALA A 63 3.98 -0.60 14.34
N PHE A 64 4.99 -1.00 13.55
CA PHE A 64 4.82 -1.90 12.40
C PHE A 64 4.09 -3.20 12.80
N GLY A 65 3.10 -3.60 11.99
CA GLY A 65 2.33 -4.83 12.21
C GLY A 65 1.22 -4.75 13.27
N CYS A 66 1.08 -3.64 13.99
CA CYS A 66 -0.04 -3.45 14.91
C CYS A 66 -1.34 -3.08 14.15
N GLN A 67 -2.48 -3.63 14.57
CA GLN A 67 -3.78 -3.37 13.95
C GLN A 67 -4.17 -1.87 13.98
N ASP A 68 -3.89 -1.19 15.08
CA ASP A 68 -4.17 0.25 15.22
C ASP A 68 -3.29 1.07 14.28
N ASN A 69 -2.03 0.64 14.10
CA ASN A 69 -1.12 1.27 13.15
C ASN A 69 -1.60 1.08 11.70
N SER A 70 -2.03 -0.12 11.33
CA SER A 70 -2.63 -0.38 10.01
C SER A 70 -3.88 0.49 9.77
N THR A 71 -4.73 0.65 10.79
CA THR A 71 -5.92 1.51 10.72
C THR A 71 -5.54 2.98 10.52
N ASN A 72 -4.55 3.48 11.27
CA ASN A 72 -4.08 4.87 11.16
C ASN A 72 -3.40 5.15 9.81
N ILE A 73 -2.64 4.19 9.27
CA ILE A 73 -2.07 4.30 7.92
C ILE A 73 -3.19 4.37 6.87
N LYS A 74 -4.23 3.52 6.96
CA LYS A 74 -5.37 3.60 6.03
C LYS A 74 -6.08 4.95 6.10
N ARG A 75 -6.29 5.51 7.30
CA ARG A 75 -6.84 6.87 7.48
C ARG A 75 -5.97 7.95 6.80
N ALA A 76 -4.65 7.88 6.98
CA ALA A 76 -3.71 8.80 6.34
C ALA A 76 -3.70 8.64 4.81
N LEU A 77 -3.81 7.42 4.30
CA LEU A 77 -3.95 7.18 2.87
C LEU A 77 -5.25 7.78 2.35
N ILE A 78 -6.37 7.56 3.02
CA ILE A 78 -7.67 8.12 2.62
C ILE A 78 -7.61 9.65 2.59
N SER A 79 -7.00 10.30 3.58
CA SER A 79 -6.93 11.78 3.60
C SER A 79 -6.17 12.37 2.41
N GLY A 80 -5.12 11.69 1.92
CA GLY A 80 -4.35 12.13 0.74
C GLY A 80 -4.85 11.59 -0.61
N PHE A 81 -5.47 10.41 -0.62
CA PHE A 81 -5.84 9.66 -1.82
C PHE A 81 -7.35 9.42 -1.93
N PHE A 82 -8.20 10.24 -1.30
CA PHE A 82 -9.67 10.06 -1.32
C PHE A 82 -10.28 9.99 -2.73
N LEU A 83 -9.65 10.60 -3.75
CA LEU A 83 -10.07 10.52 -5.16
C LEU A 83 -9.67 9.20 -5.86
N LYS A 84 -8.87 8.38 -5.21
CA LYS A 84 -8.35 7.10 -5.71
C LYS A 84 -9.01 5.93 -5.00
N VAL A 85 -10.34 5.97 -4.98
CA VAL A 85 -11.20 4.93 -4.40
C VAL A 85 -11.96 4.20 -5.51
N ALA A 86 -12.11 2.89 -5.35
CA ALA A 86 -12.87 2.05 -6.24
C ALA A 86 -13.77 1.08 -5.47
N HIS A 87 -14.91 0.73 -6.07
CA HIS A 87 -15.89 -0.19 -5.49
C HIS A 87 -16.08 -1.39 -6.40
N ASP A 88 -16.03 -2.60 -5.85
CA ASP A 88 -16.35 -3.83 -6.58
C ASP A 88 -17.85 -3.91 -6.84
N VAL A 89 -18.24 -3.97 -8.11
CA VAL A 89 -19.65 -3.87 -8.53
C VAL A 89 -20.39 -5.21 -8.56
N ASP A 90 -19.67 -6.33 -8.61
CA ASP A 90 -20.25 -7.66 -8.80
C ASP A 90 -19.63 -8.75 -7.90
N GLY A 91 -18.69 -8.38 -7.03
CA GLY A 91 -18.00 -9.32 -6.14
C GLY A 91 -16.96 -10.20 -6.86
N SER A 92 -16.72 -9.93 -8.15
CA SER A 92 -15.77 -10.68 -8.98
C SER A 92 -14.45 -9.91 -9.18
N GLY A 93 -14.25 -8.80 -8.46
CA GLY A 93 -13.06 -7.95 -8.58
C GLY A 93 -13.12 -6.99 -9.76
N ASN A 94 -14.33 -6.62 -10.21
CA ASN A 94 -14.55 -5.58 -11.20
C ASN A 94 -14.80 -4.25 -10.49
N TYR A 95 -13.76 -3.43 -10.39
CA TYR A 95 -13.76 -2.21 -9.61
C TYR A 95 -14.16 -0.99 -10.43
N LEU A 96 -15.27 -0.34 -10.06
CA LEU A 96 -15.66 0.96 -10.58
C LEU A 96 -14.85 2.07 -9.90
N LEU A 97 -14.04 2.78 -10.68
CA LEU A 97 -13.32 3.97 -10.23
C LEU A 97 -14.32 5.13 -10.12
N LEU A 98 -14.54 5.63 -8.90
CA LEU A 98 -15.58 6.64 -8.64
C LEU A 98 -15.38 7.95 -9.41
N THR A 99 -14.12 8.32 -9.66
CA THR A 99 -13.74 9.57 -10.32
C THR A 99 -13.93 9.54 -11.83
N HIS A 100 -13.63 8.41 -12.47
CA HIS A 100 -13.61 8.29 -13.93
C HIS A 100 -14.78 7.49 -14.49
N ARG A 101 -15.56 6.82 -13.64
CA ARG A 101 -16.65 5.90 -14.02
C ARG A 101 -16.20 4.79 -14.97
N HIS A 102 -14.94 4.38 -14.84
CA HIS A 102 -14.36 3.26 -15.58
C HIS A 102 -14.28 2.03 -14.68
N VAL A 103 -14.48 0.85 -15.28
CA VAL A 103 -14.27 -0.43 -14.60
C VAL A 103 -12.84 -0.88 -14.84
N SER A 104 -12.18 -1.32 -13.77
CA SER A 104 -10.80 -1.77 -13.74
C SER A 104 -10.71 -3.05 -12.92
N GLN A 105 -9.67 -3.85 -13.16
CA GLN A 105 -9.38 -5.03 -12.35
C GLN A 105 -8.16 -4.80 -11.46
N LEU A 106 -8.00 -5.66 -10.44
CA LEU A 106 -6.78 -5.68 -9.66
C LEU A 106 -5.61 -6.16 -10.54
N HIS A 107 -4.50 -5.42 -10.49
CA HIS A 107 -3.27 -5.82 -11.15
C HIS A 107 -2.89 -7.27 -10.79
N PRO A 108 -2.40 -8.10 -11.73
CA PRO A 108 -2.08 -9.52 -11.48
C PRO A 108 -1.16 -9.79 -10.29
N PHE A 109 -0.29 -8.82 -9.95
CA PHE A 109 0.64 -8.91 -8.82
C PHE A 109 0.14 -8.29 -7.52
N SER A 110 -1.12 -7.84 -7.46
CA SER A 110 -1.70 -7.42 -6.18
C SER A 110 -1.74 -8.60 -5.20
N SER A 111 -1.43 -8.33 -3.93
CA SER A 111 -1.49 -9.29 -2.84
C SER A 111 -2.85 -9.97 -2.72
N TYR A 112 -3.94 -9.29 -3.08
CA TYR A 112 -5.29 -9.86 -3.14
C TYR A 112 -5.42 -11.00 -4.17
N ARG A 113 -4.66 -10.95 -5.28
CA ARG A 113 -4.66 -11.99 -6.32
C ARG A 113 -3.61 -13.07 -6.10
N CYS A 114 -2.46 -12.73 -5.50
CA CYS A 114 -1.38 -13.68 -5.28
C CYS A 114 -1.56 -14.57 -4.04
N ARG A 115 -2.48 -14.22 -3.12
CA ARG A 115 -2.74 -14.99 -1.89
C ARG A 115 -3.36 -16.37 -2.18
N ARG A 116 -3.00 -17.34 -1.32
CA ARG A 116 -3.53 -18.71 -1.29
C ARG A 116 -3.96 -19.05 0.15
N PRO A 117 -5.21 -19.49 0.40
CA PRO A 117 -6.32 -19.58 -0.56
C PRO A 117 -6.72 -18.20 -1.09
N GLN A 118 -7.32 -18.17 -2.28
CA GLN A 118 -7.86 -16.94 -2.83
C GLN A 118 -9.12 -16.59 -2.04
N LEU A 119 -9.13 -15.42 -1.41
CA LEU A 119 -10.28 -14.87 -0.72
C LEU A 119 -11.09 -14.01 -1.69
N SER A 120 -12.37 -13.77 -1.38
CA SER A 120 -13.15 -12.76 -2.08
C SER A 120 -12.43 -11.41 -2.01
N PRO A 121 -12.34 -10.67 -3.13
CA PRO A 121 -11.73 -9.36 -3.12
C PRO A 121 -12.53 -8.40 -2.23
N PRO A 122 -11.88 -7.40 -1.62
CA PRO A 122 -12.56 -6.43 -0.76
C PRO A 122 -13.53 -5.55 -1.57
N SER A 123 -14.71 -5.27 -1.02
CA SER A 123 -15.73 -4.46 -1.72
C SER A 123 -15.31 -3.02 -1.99
N TRP A 124 -14.48 -2.45 -1.11
CA TRP A 124 -14.01 -1.07 -1.21
C TRP A 124 -12.49 -1.04 -1.11
N VAL A 125 -11.87 -0.36 -2.06
CA VAL A 125 -10.42 -0.25 -2.10
C VAL A 125 -9.95 1.16 -2.38
N LEU A 126 -8.79 1.48 -1.81
CA LEU A 126 -7.96 2.60 -2.21
C LEU A 126 -6.81 2.05 -3.08
N TYR A 127 -6.55 2.71 -4.20
CA TYR A 127 -5.46 2.36 -5.12
C TYR A 127 -4.46 3.51 -5.25
N HIS A 128 -3.20 3.20 -5.55
CA HIS A 128 -2.19 4.23 -5.79
C HIS A 128 -2.20 4.71 -7.24
N ASP A 129 -2.25 3.76 -8.18
CA ASP A 129 -2.13 4.05 -9.61
C ASP A 129 -3.16 3.28 -10.45
N PHE A 130 -3.50 3.84 -11.62
CA PHE A 130 -4.39 3.24 -12.60
C PHE A 130 -3.71 3.26 -13.97
N THR A 131 -3.59 2.08 -14.58
CA THR A 131 -2.89 1.91 -15.86
C THR A 131 -3.86 1.42 -16.93
N VAL A 132 -3.98 2.18 -18.02
CA VAL A 132 -4.84 1.83 -19.16
C VAL A 132 -4.15 0.80 -20.07
N SER A 133 -2.82 0.86 -20.19
CA SER A 133 -2.02 0.04 -21.12
C SER A 133 -1.98 -1.46 -20.78
N HIS A 134 -2.38 -1.85 -19.57
CA HIS A 134 -2.35 -3.22 -19.07
C HIS A 134 -3.75 -3.64 -18.59
N ASP A 135 -4.67 -3.82 -19.53
CA ASP A 135 -6.04 -4.34 -19.28
C ASP A 135 -6.88 -3.51 -18.30
N ASN A 136 -6.65 -2.19 -18.21
CA ASN A 136 -7.28 -1.32 -17.21
C ASN A 136 -7.09 -1.88 -15.80
N CYS A 137 -5.88 -1.78 -15.24
CA CYS A 137 -5.58 -2.29 -13.90
C CYS A 137 -5.33 -1.17 -12.89
N ILE A 138 -5.85 -1.35 -11.67
CA ILE A 138 -5.44 -0.59 -10.49
C ILE A 138 -4.29 -1.29 -9.76
N CYS A 139 -3.30 -0.51 -9.38
CA CYS A 139 -2.05 -0.96 -8.77
C CYS A 139 -1.88 -0.41 -7.35
N ILE A 140 -1.20 -1.20 -6.51
CA ILE A 140 -0.98 -0.95 -5.08
C ILE A 140 -2.31 -0.66 -4.39
N VAL A 141 -3.01 -1.73 -4.03
CA VAL A 141 -4.39 -1.67 -3.56
C VAL A 141 -4.47 -2.03 -2.08
N SER A 142 -5.29 -1.32 -1.31
CA SER A 142 -5.62 -1.67 0.08
C SER A 142 -7.11 -1.51 0.35
N GLU A 143 -7.65 -2.44 1.13
CA GLU A 143 -9.03 -2.41 1.59
C GLU A 143 -9.27 -1.22 2.52
N ILE A 144 -10.36 -0.52 2.26
CA ILE A 144 -10.87 0.57 3.10
C ILE A 144 -12.35 0.30 3.43
N HIS A 145 -12.87 1.02 4.42
CA HIS A 145 -14.30 1.00 4.74
C HIS A 145 -14.85 2.43 4.64
N PRO A 146 -16.06 2.64 4.10
CA PRO A 146 -16.64 3.97 3.94
C PRO A 146 -16.78 4.82 5.22
N GLN A 147 -16.74 4.18 6.39
CA GLN A 147 -16.89 4.84 7.69
C GLN A 147 -15.56 5.26 8.34
N MET A 148 -14.42 5.01 7.68
CA MET A 148 -13.08 5.22 8.23
C MET A 148 -12.70 6.69 8.42
#